data_AF-A0A0S3PRT0-F1
#
_entry.id   AF-A0A0S3PRT0-F1
#
_cell.length_a   1.000
_cell.length_b   1.000
_cell.length_c   1.000
_cell.angle_alpha   90.00
_cell.angle_beta   90.00
_cell.angle_gamma   90.00
#
_symmetry.space_group_name_H-M   'P 1'
#
loop_
_entity.id
_entity.type
_entity.pdbx_description
1 polymer ?
#
loop_
_entity_poly.entity_id
_entity_poly.type
_entity_poly.pdbx_seq_one_letter_code
_entity_poly.pdbx_strand_id
1 'polypeptide(L)'
;MISADLGANLEDYVARLVEAGRYNSKSEVLREGVRLVQERETRLAVLDAALARGLADADAGRIFAAEAFFDQLDGKLKGSSKT
;
A
#
# COMPACT_ATOMS: atom_id res chain seq x y z
N MET A 1 9.13 4.36 -27.90
CA MET A 1 8.37 3.10 -27.95
C MET A 1 8.96 2.18 -26.89
N ILE A 2 8.16 1.74 -25.91
CA ILE A 2 8.61 0.78 -24.89
C ILE A 2 8.37 -0.61 -25.49
N SER A 3 9.41 -1.44 -25.55
CA SER A 3 9.35 -2.82 -26.01
C SER A 3 9.93 -3.70 -24.90
N ALA A 4 9.23 -4.78 -24.59
CA ALA A 4 9.65 -5.77 -23.61
C ALA A 4 9.25 -7.15 -24.14
N ASP A 5 10.07 -8.16 -23.91
CA ASP A 5 9.70 -9.55 -24.12
C ASP A 5 8.91 -10.03 -22.89
N LEU A 6 7.62 -10.29 -23.06
CA LEU A 6 6.72 -10.68 -21.99
C LEU A 6 6.54 -12.21 -21.89
N GLY A 7 7.04 -12.96 -22.87
CA GLY A 7 6.69 -14.36 -23.06
C GLY A 7 5.22 -14.57 -23.48
N ALA A 8 4.91 -15.80 -23.90
CA ALA A 8 3.65 -16.14 -24.58
C ALA A 8 2.39 -15.79 -23.76
N ASN A 9 2.36 -16.14 -22.47
CA ASN A 9 1.15 -15.96 -21.64
C ASN A 9 0.75 -14.49 -21.45
N LEU A 10 1.74 -13.62 -21.23
CA LEU A 10 1.49 -12.19 -21.03
C LEU A 10 1.24 -11.47 -22.35
N GLU A 11 1.92 -11.86 -23.43
CA GLU A 11 1.60 -11.36 -24.77
C GLU A 11 0.14 -11.65 -25.16
N ASP A 12 -0.33 -12.88 -24.96
CA ASP A 12 -1.71 -13.28 -25.25
C ASP A 12 -2.72 -12.49 -24.40
N TYR A 13 -2.41 -12.29 -23.11
CA TYR A 13 -3.27 -11.52 -22.23
C TYR A 13 -3.33 -10.04 -22.62
N VAL A 14 -2.18 -9.42 -22.92
CA VAL A 14 -2.10 -8.03 -23.38
C VAL A 14 -2.85 -7.86 -24.71
N ALA A 15 -2.71 -8.81 -25.64
CA ALA A 15 -3.44 -8.80 -26.91
C ALA A 15 -4.96 -8.79 -26.67
N ARG A 16 -5.48 -9.69 -25.82
CA ARG A 16 -6.90 -9.74 -25.46
C ARG A 16 -7.41 -8.44 -24.84
N LEU A 17 -6.62 -7.78 -24.00
CA LEU A 17 -6.99 -6.51 -23.38
C LEU A 17 -7.13 -5.39 -24.42
N VAL A 18 -6.30 -5.38 -25.45
CA VAL A 18 -6.38 -4.42 -26.56
C VAL A 18 -7.53 -4.77 -27.51
N GLU A 19 -7.67 -6.03 -27.89
CA GLU A 19 -8.77 -6.52 -28.75
C GLU A 19 -10.16 -6.27 -28.13
N ALA A 20 -10.28 -6.40 -26.81
CA ALA A 20 -11.50 -6.07 -26.08
C ALA A 20 -11.77 -4.56 -25.99
N GLY A 21 -10.90 -3.71 -26.54
CA GLY A 21 -11.02 -2.25 -26.51
C GLY A 21 -10.77 -1.62 -25.13
N ARG A 22 -10.28 -2.38 -24.15
CA ARG A 22 -9.98 -1.84 -22.81
C ARG A 22 -8.76 -0.92 -22.82
N TYR A 23 -7.84 -1.13 -23.76
CA TYR A 23 -6.67 -0.29 -23.99
C TYR A 23 -6.46 -0.08 -25.48
N ASN A 24 -5.91 1.07 -25.88
CA ASN A 24 -5.72 1.41 -27.29
C ASN A 24 -4.43 0.81 -27.87
N SER A 25 -3.50 0.38 -27.02
CA SER A 25 -2.22 -0.21 -27.47
C SER A 25 -1.55 -1.05 -26.39
N LYS A 26 -0.68 -1.97 -26.81
CA LYS A 26 0.17 -2.74 -25.89
C LYS A 26 1.04 -1.84 -25.00
N SER A 27 1.56 -0.75 -25.56
CA SER A 27 2.36 0.23 -24.81
C SER A 27 1.58 0.91 -23.69
N GLU A 28 0.26 1.07 -23.84
CA GLU A 28 -0.60 1.61 -22.79
C GLU A 28 -0.76 0.62 -21.63
N VAL A 29 -1.00 -0.65 -21.95
CA VAL A 29 -1.08 -1.74 -20.95
C VAL A 29 0.21 -1.83 -20.15
N LEU A 30 1.37 -1.76 -20.80
CA LEU A 30 2.67 -1.82 -20.14
C LEU A 30 2.91 -0.64 -19.20
N ARG A 31 2.58 0.58 -19.62
CA ARG A 31 2.71 1.77 -18.75
C ARG A 31 1.83 1.66 -17.52
N GLU A 32 0.59 1.21 -17.69
CA GLU A 32 -0.32 1.00 -16.56
C GLU A 32 0.19 -0.10 -15.62
N GLY A 33 0.71 -1.20 -16.17
CA GLY A 33 1.34 -2.26 -15.39
C GLY A 33 2.50 -1.75 -14.53
N VAL A 34 3.41 -0.97 -15.12
CA VAL A 34 4.53 -0.35 -14.39
C VAL A 34 4.04 0.63 -13.33
N ARG A 35 3.00 1.43 -13.63
CA ARG A 35 2.39 2.36 -12.66
C ARG A 35 1.83 1.62 -11.44
N LEU A 36 1.16 0.49 -11.65
CA LEU A 36 0.63 -0.35 -10.56
C LEU A 36 1.75 -0.96 -9.70
N VAL A 37 2.85 -1.39 -10.33
CA VAL A 37 4.04 -1.85 -9.60
C VAL A 37 4.61 -0.72 -8.75
N GLN A 38 4.82 0.47 -9.31
CA GLN A 38 5.34 1.62 -8.58
C GLN A 38 4.45 2.01 -7.39
N GLU A 39 3.14 2.00 -7.58
CA GLU A 39 2.17 2.28 -6.52
C GLU A 39 2.27 1.25 -5.38
N ARG A 40 2.38 -0.04 -5.71
CA ARG A 40 2.59 -1.11 -4.73
C ARG A 40 3.88 -0.92 -3.94
N GLU A 41 5.00 -0.70 -4.64
CA GLU A 41 6.30 -0.51 -3.99
C GLU A 41 6.31 0.73 -3.08
N THR A 42 5.62 1.81 -3.49
CA THR A 42 5.48 3.01 -2.66
C THR A 42 4.72 2.72 -1.36
N ARG A 43 3.62 1.96 -1.43
CA ARG A 43 2.85 1.56 -0.24
C ARG A 43 3.64 0.65 0.69
N LEU A 44 4.42 -0.28 0.14
CA LEU A 44 5.31 -1.14 0.93
C LEU A 44 6.40 -0.34 1.63
N ALA A 45 7.04 0.60 0.94
CA ALA A 45 8.05 1.45 1.56
C ALA A 45 7.50 2.27 2.75
N VAL A 46 6.26 2.76 2.64
CA VAL A 46 5.59 3.45 3.77
C VAL A 46 5.34 2.49 4.94
N LEU A 47 4.88 1.26 4.66
CA LEU A 47 4.65 0.24 5.68
C LEU A 47 5.96 -0.15 6.38
N ASP A 48 7.02 -0.42 5.61
CA ASP A 48 8.34 -0.79 6.14
C ASP A 48 8.90 0.32 7.03
N ALA A 49 8.75 1.59 6.64
CA ALA A 49 9.14 2.72 7.46
C ALA A 49 8.34 2.81 8.78
N ALA A 50 7.02 2.54 8.72
CA ALA A 50 6.18 2.53 9.91
C ALA A 50 6.54 1.39 10.87
N LEU A 51 6.83 0.20 10.34
CA LEU A 51 7.29 -0.96 11.12
C LEU A 51 8.65 -0.71 11.75
N ALA A 52 9.62 -0.19 10.99
CA ALA A 52 10.95 0.14 11.50
C ALA A 52 10.87 1.15 12.65
N ARG A 53 10.02 2.17 12.52
CA ARG A 53 9.75 3.13 13.60
C ARG A 53 9.14 2.44 14.82
N GLY A 54 8.11 1.61 14.63
CA GLY A 54 7.45 0.89 15.72
C GLY A 54 8.40 -0.03 16.49
N LEU A 55 9.28 -0.75 15.78
CA LEU A 55 10.32 -1.57 16.39
C LEU A 55 11.32 -0.73 17.18
N ALA A 56 11.80 0.39 16.62
CA ALA A 56 12.69 1.30 17.32
C ALA A 56 12.05 1.97 18.55
N ASP A 57 10.73 2.19 18.53
CA ASP A 57 9.95 2.65 19.68
C ASP A 57 9.87 1.55 20.75
N ALA A 58 9.62 0.30 20.35
CA ALA A 58 9.59 -0.85 21.26
C ALA A 58 10.95 -1.10 21.93
N ASP A 59 12.03 -1.13 21.15
CA ASP A 59 13.40 -1.36 21.65
C ASP A 59 13.83 -0.26 22.64
N ALA A 60 13.37 0.98 22.42
CA ALA A 60 13.63 2.10 23.32
C ALA A 60 12.65 2.20 24.49
N GLY A 61 11.74 1.24 24.65
CA GLY A 61 10.72 1.24 25.71
C GLY A 61 9.66 2.34 25.57
N ARG A 62 9.51 2.96 24.40
CA ARG A 62 8.47 3.97 24.09
C ARG A 62 7.12 3.31 23.78
N ILE A 63 6.76 2.32 24.58
CA ILE A 63 5.52 1.55 24.49
C ILE A 63 4.75 1.67 25.80
N PHE A 64 3.45 1.44 25.74
CA PHE A 64 2.58 1.44 26.90
C PHE A 64 1.64 0.24 26.83
N ALA A 65 1.18 -0.23 28.00
CA ALA A 65 0.18 -1.28 28.06
C ALA A 65 -1.12 -0.79 27.42
N ALA A 66 -1.70 -1.60 26.54
CA ALA A 66 -2.90 -1.24 25.79
C ALA A 66 -4.07 -0.97 26.74
N GLU A 67 -4.23 -1.81 27.76
CA GLU A 67 -5.29 -1.72 28.77
C GLU A 67 -5.21 -0.38 29.52
N ALA A 68 -4.02 0.00 30.00
CA ALA A 68 -3.82 1.26 30.72
C ALA A 68 -4.13 2.49 29.84
N PHE A 69 -3.87 2.39 28.54
CA PHE A 69 -4.21 3.45 27.59
C PHE A 69 -5.71 3.54 27.31
N PHE A 70 -6.39 2.39 27.14
CA PHE A 70 -7.84 2.37 26.95
C PHE A 70 -8.59 2.88 28.19
N ASP A 71 -8.16 2.51 29.40
CA ASP A 71 -8.70 3.04 30.65
C ASP A 71 -8.56 4.58 30.74
N GLN A 72 -7.39 5.10 30.33
CA GLN A 72 -7.14 6.54 30.29
C GLN A 72 -8.03 7.25 29.25
N LEU A 73 -8.18 6.66 28.06
CA LEU A 73 -9.02 7.21 26.99
C LEU A 73 -10.49 7.28 27.40
N ASP A 74 -11.01 6.20 27.98
CA ASP A 74 -12.38 6.14 28.49
C ASP A 74 -12.64 7.18 29.58
N GLY A 75 -11.67 7.37 30.49
CA GLY A 75 -11.72 8.41 31.50
C GLY A 75 -11.80 9.81 30.91
N LYS A 76 -11.00 10.10 29.88
CA LYS A 76 -11.01 11.40 29.17
C LYS A 76 -12.33 11.65 28.44
N LEU A 77 -12.85 10.66 27.71
CA LEU A 77 -14.10 10.80 26.96
C LEU A 77 -15.31 11.01 27.87
N LYS A 78 -15.38 10.32 29.01
CA LYS A 78 -16.43 10.51 30.03
C LYS A 78 -16.33 11.87 30.72
N GLY A 79 -15.12 12.40 30.90
CA GLY A 79 -14.87 13.74 31.43
C GLY A 79 -15.29 14.86 30.48
N SER A 80 -15.05 14.69 29.17
CA SER A 80 -15.40 15.68 28.15
C SER A 80 -16.89 15.76 27.81
N SER A 81 -17.70 14.75 28.17
CA SER A 81 -19.16 14.78 28.00
C SER A 81 -19.91 15.53 29.12
N LYS A 82 -19.18 16.02 30.13
CA LYS A 82 -19.73 16.75 31.29
C LYS A 82 -19.43 18.25 31.17
N THR A 83 -19.81 18.88 30.07
CA THR A 83 -19.87 20.34 29.90
C THR A 83 -20.87 20.65 28.79
#